data_AF-A0A7X0AJZ5-F1
#
_entry.id   AF-A0A7X0AJZ5-F1
#
_cell.length_a   1.000
_cell.length_b   1.000
_cell.length_c   1.000
_cell.angle_alpha   90.00
_cell.angle_beta   90.00
_cell.angle_gamma   90.00
#
_symmetry.space_group_name_H-M   'P 1'
#
loop_
_entity.id
_entity.type
_entity.pdbx_description
1 polymer ?
#
loop_
_entity_poly.entity_id
_entity_poly.type
_entity_poly.pdbx_seq_one_letter_code
_entity_poly.pdbx_strand_id
1 'polypeptide(L)' 'MSISTLSQSHSIAPTITANARSLQLVSTRVAATPDTSAIPRISSQLLLDGGRELVIQHQGGEYHLRLTRNDKLILTK' A
#
# COMPACT_ATOMS: atom_id res chain seq x y z
N MET A 1 -50.48 -22.60 52.77
CA MET A 1 -51.26 -23.38 51.79
C MET A 1 -51.14 -22.67 50.44
N SER A 2 -50.45 -23.32 49.52
CA SER A 2 -50.15 -22.91 48.14
C SER A 2 -51.41 -22.77 47.27
N ILE A 3 -51.36 -21.96 46.20
CA ILE A 3 -51.46 -22.31 44.76
C ILE A 3 -51.53 -21.02 43.88
N SER A 4 -50.58 -20.84 42.94
CA SER A 4 -50.73 -20.94 41.45
C SER A 4 -51.25 -19.66 40.74
N THR A 5 -50.38 -18.86 40.11
CA THR A 5 -50.01 -18.81 38.66
C THR A 5 -51.10 -18.40 37.66
N LEU A 6 -50.89 -17.27 36.95
CA LEU A 6 -51.00 -17.12 35.47
C LEU A 6 -50.56 -15.69 35.08
N SER A 7 -49.32 -15.45 34.63
CA SER A 7 -48.86 -15.50 33.24
C SER A 7 -49.79 -14.78 32.25
N GLN A 8 -49.47 -13.53 31.90
CA GLN A 8 -50.11 -12.81 30.80
C GLN A 8 -49.19 -12.83 29.58
N SER A 9 -49.59 -13.62 28.60
CA SER A 9 -49.02 -13.75 27.26
C SER A 9 -49.70 -12.76 26.31
N HIS A 10 -48.95 -11.81 25.75
CA HIS A 10 -49.30 -11.20 24.45
C HIS A 10 -48.05 -11.04 23.60
N SER A 11 -47.93 -12.01 22.70
CA SER A 11 -47.04 -12.08 21.55
C SER A 11 -47.50 -11.09 20.49
N ILE A 12 -46.58 -10.28 19.94
CA ILE A 12 -46.59 -9.85 18.54
C ILE A 12 -45.19 -9.40 18.12
N ALA A 13 -44.53 -10.22 17.33
CA ALA A 13 -43.37 -9.83 16.55
C ALA A 13 -43.84 -9.26 15.21
N PRO A 14 -43.46 -8.02 14.84
CA PRO A 14 -43.33 -7.66 13.44
C PRO A 14 -41.86 -7.88 13.03
N THR A 15 -41.64 -8.95 12.29
CA THR A 15 -40.48 -9.10 11.40
C THR A 15 -40.48 -7.93 10.43
N ILE A 16 -39.53 -7.02 10.55
CA ILE A 16 -39.29 -5.99 9.53
C ILE A 16 -37.79 -5.79 9.32
N THR A 17 -37.34 -6.44 8.25
CA THR A 17 -36.36 -5.95 7.28
C THR A 17 -34.89 -5.90 7.69
N ALA A 18 -34.22 -6.97 7.26
CA ALA A 18 -32.82 -7.07 6.88
C ALA A 18 -32.12 -5.74 6.53
N ASN A 19 -31.18 -5.33 7.37
CA ASN A 19 -30.12 -4.40 6.99
C ASN A 19 -28.92 -5.23 6.50
N ALA A 20 -28.97 -5.63 5.23
CA ALA A 20 -27.82 -6.14 4.51
C ALA A 20 -26.96 -4.97 4.02
N ARG A 21 -26.21 -4.33 4.92
CA ARG A 21 -25.07 -3.48 4.51
C ARG A 21 -23.84 -4.35 4.30
N SER A 22 -23.93 -5.14 3.24
CA SER A 22 -22.79 -5.76 2.56
C SER A 22 -21.93 -4.64 1.97
N LEU A 23 -21.07 -4.04 2.77
CA LEU A 23 -19.97 -3.24 2.23
C LEU A 23 -18.98 -4.21 1.63
N GLN A 24 -19.30 -4.53 0.38
CA GLN A 24 -18.61 -5.42 -0.53
C GLN A 24 -17.14 -4.99 -0.61
N LEU A 25 -16.29 -5.85 -0.07
CA LEU A 25 -14.86 -5.88 -0.27
C LEU A 25 -14.56 -5.91 -1.77
N VAL A 26 -14.38 -4.74 -2.38
CA VAL A 26 -13.61 -4.60 -3.61
C VAL A 26 -12.28 -3.94 -3.28
N SER A 27 -11.56 -4.56 -2.34
CA SER A 27 -10.11 -4.50 -2.40
C SER A 27 -9.76 -5.40 -3.58
N THR A 28 -9.69 -4.81 -4.78
CA THR A 28 -8.91 -5.36 -5.88
C THR A 28 -7.49 -5.53 -5.35
N ARG A 29 -7.23 -6.67 -4.72
CA ARG A 29 -5.90 -7.24 -4.66
C ARG A 29 -5.61 -7.57 -6.11
N VAL A 30 -5.11 -6.57 -6.82
CA VAL A 30 -4.30 -6.79 -8.02
C VAL A 30 -3.32 -7.84 -7.56
N ALA A 31 -3.50 -9.06 -8.05
CA ALA A 31 -2.55 -10.11 -7.85
C ALA A 31 -1.24 -9.56 -8.43
N ALA A 32 -0.39 -9.01 -7.56
CA ALA A 32 0.98 -8.72 -7.89
C ALA A 32 1.59 -10.09 -8.13
N THR A 33 1.54 -10.52 -9.40
CA THR A 33 2.52 -11.46 -9.90
C THR A 33 3.87 -10.93 -9.41
N PRO A 34 4.67 -11.69 -8.63
CA PRO A 34 6.01 -11.26 -8.37
C PRO A 34 6.69 -11.18 -9.73
N ASP A 35 6.82 -9.96 -10.26
CA ASP A 35 7.70 -9.67 -11.35
C ASP A 35 9.11 -10.00 -10.86
N THR A 36 9.49 -11.27 -11.08
CA THR A 36 10.81 -11.83 -10.84
C THR A 36 11.80 -11.18 -11.80
N SER A 37 12.04 -9.87 -11.66
CA SER A 37 13.10 -9.03 -12.27
C SER A 37 12.84 -7.53 -12.09
N ALA A 38 12.14 -7.06 -11.06
CA ALA A 38 12.09 -5.62 -10.80
C ALA A 38 13.46 -5.12 -10.30
N ILE A 39 14.28 -4.62 -11.25
CA ILE A 39 15.49 -3.86 -10.93
C ILE A 39 15.07 -2.70 -10.02
N PRO A 40 15.73 -2.49 -8.87
CA PRO A 40 15.39 -1.39 -7.97
C PRO A 40 15.54 -0.05 -8.71
N ARG A 41 14.50 0.78 -8.63
CA ARG A 41 14.45 2.12 -9.23
C ARG A 41 14.58 3.17 -8.15
N ILE A 42 15.43 4.16 -8.38
CA ILE A 42 15.61 5.34 -7.52
C ILE A 42 15.53 6.60 -8.39
N SER A 43 14.94 7.69 -7.88
CA SER A 43 14.94 8.96 -8.60
C SER A 43 16.31 9.62 -8.55
N SER A 44 16.68 10.33 -9.62
CA SER A 44 17.94 11.07 -9.68
C SER A 44 18.05 12.16 -8.59
N GLN A 45 16.93 12.79 -8.24
CA GLN A 45 16.87 13.79 -7.18
C GLN A 45 17.22 13.22 -5.80
N LEU A 46 16.72 12.00 -5.49
CA LEU A 46 17.06 11.30 -4.25
C LEU A 46 18.49 10.78 -4.29
N LEU A 47 18.91 10.21 -5.43
CA LEU A 47 20.24 9.65 -5.58
C LEU A 47 21.36 10.70 -5.42
N LEU A 48 21.12 11.93 -5.90
CA LEU A 48 22.08 13.04 -5.83
C LEU A 48 21.92 13.91 -4.56
N ASP A 49 21.00 13.59 -3.66
CA ASP A 49 20.70 14.37 -2.45
C ASP A 49 20.42 15.86 -2.73
N GLY A 50 19.67 16.14 -3.81
CA GLY A 50 19.42 17.52 -4.28
C GLY A 50 20.62 18.22 -4.94
N GLY A 51 21.79 17.58 -4.97
CA GLY A 51 22.98 18.01 -5.68
C GLY A 51 22.94 17.75 -7.19
N ARG A 52 24.05 18.07 -7.86
CA ARG A 52 24.25 17.85 -9.31
C ARG A 52 25.31 16.81 -9.61
N GLU A 53 26.06 16.35 -8.60
CA GLU A 53 27.12 15.37 -8.72
C GLU A 53 27.20 14.50 -7.45
N LEU A 54 27.49 13.22 -7.64
CA LEU A 54 27.75 12.24 -6.59
C LEU A 54 28.96 11.39 -7.00
N VAL A 55 29.82 11.07 -6.04
CA VAL A 55 30.89 10.09 -6.23
C VAL A 55 30.43 8.72 -5.72
N ILE A 56 30.60 7.71 -6.56
CA ILE A 56 30.32 6.31 -6.26
C ILE A 56 31.66 5.58 -6.18
N GLN A 57 32.01 5.09 -5.00
CA GLN A 57 33.16 4.22 -4.82
C GLN A 57 32.76 2.80 -5.17
N HIS A 58 33.46 2.18 -6.12
CA HIS A 58 33.17 0.82 -6.56
C HIS A 58 34.44 0.09 -6.98
N GLN A 59 34.69 -1.09 -6.38
CA GLN A 59 35.87 -1.94 -6.63
C GLN A 59 37.21 -1.18 -6.54
N GLY A 60 37.32 -0.25 -5.59
CA GLY A 60 38.54 0.56 -5.39
C GLY A 60 38.73 1.67 -6.43
N GLY A 61 37.77 1.87 -7.35
CA GLY A 61 37.70 3.02 -8.23
C GLY A 61 36.64 4.02 -7.77
N GLU A 62 36.77 5.24 -8.27
CA GLU A 62 35.78 6.29 -8.11
C GLU A 62 35.02 6.46 -9.42
N TYR A 63 33.73 6.75 -9.30
CA TYR A 63 32.89 7.06 -10.44
C TYR A 63 32.11 8.33 -10.14
N HIS A 64 32.13 9.29 -11.05
CA HIS A 64 31.37 10.53 -10.91
C HIS A 64 30.08 10.40 -11.69
N LEU A 65 28.96 10.34 -10.97
CA LEU A 65 27.63 10.49 -11.54
C LEU A 65 27.25 11.97 -11.50
N ARG A 66 26.94 12.57 -12.65
CA ARG A 66 26.54 13.99 -12.71
C ARG A 66 25.33 14.24 -13.59
N LEU A 67 24.55 15.26 -13.23
CA LEU A 67 23.46 15.81 -14.02
C LEU A 67 24.00 16.88 -14.98
N THR A 68 23.79 16.67 -16.28
CA THR A 68 24.18 17.62 -17.33
C THR A 68 23.16 18.75 -17.49
N ARG A 69 23.50 19.77 -18.28
CA ARG A 69 22.57 20.86 -18.64
C ARG A 69 21.36 20.41 -19.47
N ASN A 70 21.40 19.24 -20.10
CA ASN A 70 20.31 18.68 -20.90
C ASN A 70 19.51 17.64 -20.10
N ASP A 71 19.57 17.72 -18.77
CA ASP A 71 18.89 16.81 -17.83
C ASP A 71 19.25 15.32 -17.98
N LYS A 72 20.36 15.02 -18.65
CA LYS A 72 20.93 13.66 -18.74
C LYS A 72 21.87 13.41 -17.58
N LEU A 73 21.83 12.19 -17.04
CA LEU A 73 22.87 11.68 -16.15
C LEU A 73 24.03 11.11 -16.97
N ILE A 74 25.26 11.43 -16.57
CA ILE A 74 26.46 10.79 -17.11
C ILE A 74 27.28 10.19 -15.97
N LEU A 75 27.85 9.01 -16.20
CA LEU A 75 28.76 8.33 -15.29
C LEU A 75 30.15 8.30 -15.93
N THR A 76 31.14 8.87 -15.24
CA THR A 76 32.55 8.80 -15.65
C THR A 76 33.37 8.08 -14.58
N LYS A 77 34.49 7.48 -14.97
CA LYS A 77 35.48 6.90 -14.05
C LYS A 77 36.54 7.94 -13.73
#